data_AF-A0A850RAN6-F1
#
_entry.id   AF-A0A850RAN6-F1
#
_cell.length_a   1.000
_cell.length_b   1.000
_cell.length_c   1.000
_cell.angle_alpha   90.00
_cell.angle_beta   90.00
_cell.angle_gamma   90.00
#
_symmetry.space_group_name_H-M   'P 1'
#
loop_
_entity.id
_entity.type
_entity.pdbx_description
1 polymer ?
#
loop_
_entity_poly.entity_id
_entity_poly.type
_entity_poly.pdbx_seq_one_letter_code
_entity_poly.pdbx_strand_id
1 'polypeptide(L)'
;MIRTDKWPLQATSYQRHLMRLTLAEYRQFCRALSIVVLNNWPELHAAPSFAAAVERLIHPTKLHPNPRHHYFAKRFYKFPSYLRRAAIEFVKGQVSSYLSRYQAWQGGERKHRQARPPR
;
A
#
# COMPACT_ATOMS: atom_id res chain seq x y z
N MET A 1 23.18 22.40 -5.03
CA MET A 1 23.73 21.05 -5.23
C MET A 1 23.62 20.31 -3.89
N ILE A 2 22.61 19.45 -3.69
CA ILE A 2 22.46 18.69 -2.44
C ILE A 2 23.48 17.56 -2.47
N ARG A 3 24.52 17.61 -1.63
CA ARG A 3 25.41 16.47 -1.41
C ARG A 3 24.59 15.37 -0.74
N THR A 4 24.26 14.33 -1.51
CA THR A 4 23.71 13.10 -0.94
C THR A 4 24.87 12.25 -0.47
N ASP A 5 25.26 12.42 0.78
CA ASP A 5 26.28 11.57 1.38
C ASP A 5 25.74 10.14 1.50
N LYS A 6 26.42 9.20 0.83
CA LYS A 6 26.07 7.77 0.88
C LYS A 6 26.65 7.17 2.15
N TRP A 7 25.93 7.30 3.26
CA TRP A 7 26.30 6.63 4.50
C TRP A 7 25.98 5.13 4.39
N PRO A 8 26.97 4.24 4.51
CA PRO A 8 26.70 2.81 4.53
C PRO A 8 25.89 2.48 5.78
N LEU A 9 24.81 1.72 5.61
CA LEU A 9 24.03 1.21 6.72
C LEU A 9 24.91 0.25 7.53
N GLN A 10 25.33 0.68 8.72
CA GLN A 10 26.13 -0.14 9.63
C GLN A 10 25.23 -1.23 10.24
N ALA A 11 25.16 -2.38 9.57
CA ALA A 11 24.32 -3.49 9.97
C ALA A 11 25.06 -4.83 9.81
N THR A 12 24.94 -5.69 10.82
CA THR A 12 25.49 -7.05 10.77
C THR A 12 24.83 -7.87 9.65
N SER A 13 25.43 -9.00 9.27
CA SER A 13 24.82 -9.93 8.30
C SER A 13 23.43 -10.38 8.75
N TYR A 14 23.26 -10.67 10.05
CA TYR A 14 22.00 -11.06 10.66
C TYR A 14 20.95 -9.95 10.61
N GLN A 15 21.30 -8.72 10.98
CA GLN A 15 20.37 -7.57 10.89
C GLN A 15 19.91 -7.33 9.45
N ARG A 16 20.83 -7.40 8.48
CA ARG A 16 20.50 -7.28 7.05
C ARG A 16 19.54 -8.38 6.59
N HIS A 17 19.71 -9.60 7.09
CA HIS A 17 18.78 -10.69 6.82
C HIS A 17 17.37 -10.39 7.36
N LEU A 18 17.25 -9.98 8.62
CA LEU A 18 15.96 -9.60 9.23
C LEU A 18 15.29 -8.44 8.47
N MET A 19 16.05 -7.42 8.07
CA MET A 19 15.52 -6.30 7.28
C MET A 19 14.94 -6.76 5.94
N ARG A 20 15.59 -7.71 5.25
CA ARG A 20 15.06 -8.28 4.00
C ARG A 20 13.75 -9.04 4.24
N LEU A 21 13.65 -9.80 5.33
CA LEU A 21 12.42 -10.48 5.71
C LEU A 21 11.28 -9.48 5.99
N THR A 22 11.55 -8.44 6.78
CA THR A 22 10.58 -7.37 7.05
C THR A 22 10.11 -6.69 5.77
N LEU A 23 11.04 -6.37 4.86
CA LEU A 23 10.72 -5.77 3.57
C LEU A 23 9.87 -6.69 2.69
N ALA A 24 10.18 -7.99 2.67
CA ALA A 24 9.40 -8.98 1.94
C ALA A 24 7.96 -9.07 2.48
N GLU A 25 7.80 -9.06 3.81
CA GLU A 25 6.48 -9.11 4.45
C GLU A 25 5.69 -7.81 4.24
N TYR A 26 6.34 -6.65 4.35
CA TYR A 26 5.73 -5.35 4.05
C TYR A 26 5.24 -5.27 2.60
N ARG A 27 6.05 -5.73 1.64
CA ARG A 27 5.65 -5.75 0.21
C ARG A 27 4.47 -6.66 -0.05
N GLN A 28 4.41 -7.82 0.61
CA GLN A 28 3.25 -8.72 0.52
C GLN A 28 2.00 -8.07 1.11
N PHE A 29 2.13 -7.37 2.24
CA PHE A 29 1.04 -6.60 2.84
C PHE A 29 0.51 -5.53 1.87
N CYS A 30 1.41 -4.73 1.28
CA CYS A 30 1.03 -3.71 0.29
C CYS A 30 0.31 -4.31 -0.91
N ARG A 31 0.79 -5.43 -1.47
CA ARG A 31 0.12 -6.10 -2.60
C ARG A 31 -1.31 -6.51 -2.27
N ALA A 32 -1.52 -7.16 -1.13
CA ALA A 32 -2.85 -7.54 -0.70
C ALA A 32 -3.75 -6.31 -0.48
N LEU A 33 -3.17 -5.26 0.12
CA LEU A 33 -3.87 -4.02 0.40
C LEU A 33 -4.27 -3.26 -0.86
N SER A 34 -3.44 -3.28 -1.92
CA SER A 34 -3.75 -2.65 -3.21
C SER A 34 -5.06 -3.15 -3.79
N ILE A 35 -5.37 -4.44 -3.65
CA ILE A 35 -6.63 -5.03 -4.12
C ILE A 35 -7.82 -4.45 -3.34
N VAL A 36 -7.72 -4.42 -2.01
CA VAL A 36 -8.78 -3.86 -1.15
C VAL A 36 -9.01 -2.38 -1.45
N VAL A 37 -7.93 -1.61 -1.55
CA VAL A 37 -8.02 -0.16 -1.78
C VAL A 37 -8.58 0.15 -3.17
N LEU A 38 -8.12 -0.54 -4.21
CA LEU A 38 -8.61 -0.34 -5.57
C LEU A 38 -10.11 -0.65 -5.68
N ASN A 39 -10.56 -1.75 -5.06
CA ASN A 39 -11.96 -2.19 -5.13
C ASN A 39 -12.93 -1.30 -4.34
N ASN A 40 -12.45 -0.54 -3.35
CA ASN A 40 -13.26 0.35 -2.52
C ASN A 40 -12.85 1.83 -2.72
N TRP A 41 -12.21 2.15 -3.85
CA TRP A 41 -11.61 3.48 -4.06
C TRP A 41 -12.60 4.63 -3.89
N PRO A 42 -13.82 4.60 -4.49
CA PRO A 42 -14.76 5.71 -4.38
C PRO A 42 -15.13 6.02 -2.93
N GLU A 43 -15.47 5.01 -2.13
CA GLU A 43 -15.84 5.20 -0.72
C GLU A 43 -14.65 5.63 0.13
N LEU A 44 -13.47 5.05 -0.11
CA LEU A 44 -12.26 5.38 0.63
C LEU A 44 -11.77 6.80 0.32
N HIS A 45 -11.86 7.24 -0.93
CA HIS A 45 -11.42 8.57 -1.36
C HIS A 45 -12.34 9.68 -0.79
N ALA A 46 -13.63 9.41 -0.67
CA ALA A 46 -14.60 10.33 -0.07
C ALA A 46 -14.56 10.35 1.47
N ALA A 47 -13.86 9.40 2.11
CA ALA A 47 -13.83 9.30 3.56
C ALA A 47 -13.03 10.45 4.21
N PRO A 48 -13.44 10.95 5.39
CA PRO A 48 -12.74 12.03 6.09
C PRO A 48 -11.31 11.65 6.50
N SER A 49 -11.08 10.36 6.74
CA SER A 49 -9.75 9.80 6.96
C SER A 49 -9.60 8.50 6.17
N PHE A 50 -8.81 8.57 5.11
CA PHE A 50 -8.50 7.42 4.26
C PHE A 50 -7.88 6.28 5.07
N ALA A 51 -6.87 6.59 5.89
CA ALA A 51 -6.17 5.59 6.70
C ALA A 51 -7.12 4.88 7.70
N ALA A 52 -7.96 5.65 8.41
CA ALA A 52 -8.91 5.06 9.36
C ALA A 52 -10.00 4.24 8.66
N ALA A 53 -10.44 4.66 7.46
CA ALA A 53 -11.40 3.90 6.67
C ALA A 53 -10.82 2.56 6.21
N VAL A 54 -9.59 2.56 5.68
CA VAL A 54 -8.89 1.32 5.29
C VAL A 54 -8.65 0.42 6.49
N GLU A 55 -8.21 0.97 7.63
CA GLU A 55 -7.98 0.17 8.85
C GLU A 55 -9.24 -0.58 9.32
N ARG A 56 -10.41 0.07 9.28
CA ARG A 56 -11.69 -0.58 9.63
C ARG A 56 -12.04 -1.76 8.71
N LEU A 57 -11.61 -1.73 7.45
CA LEU A 57 -11.86 -2.81 6.49
C LEU A 57 -11.00 -4.05 6.75
N ILE A 58 -9.79 -3.89 7.29
CA ILE A 58 -8.77 -4.96 7.33
C ILE A 58 -8.34 -5.37 8.74
N HIS A 59 -8.49 -4.51 9.74
CA HIS A 59 -7.92 -4.72 11.07
C HIS A 59 -9.01 -4.79 12.14
N PRO A 60 -9.10 -5.89 12.91
CA PRO A 60 -10.06 -6.00 14.00
C PRO A 60 -9.63 -5.09 15.16
N THR A 61 -10.58 -4.42 15.76
CA THR A 61 -10.40 -3.65 17.01
C THR A 61 -11.46 -4.06 18.02
N LYS A 62 -11.34 -3.64 19.28
CA LYS A 62 -12.35 -3.93 20.32
C LYS A 62 -13.74 -3.41 19.92
N LEU A 63 -13.80 -2.22 19.32
CA LEU A 63 -15.04 -1.58 18.87
C LEU A 63 -15.53 -2.12 17.52
N HIS A 64 -14.63 -2.74 16.74
CA HIS A 64 -14.95 -3.29 15.43
C HIS A 64 -14.27 -4.66 15.26
N PRO A 65 -14.80 -5.72 15.91
CA PRO A 65 -14.13 -7.02 15.98
C PRO A 65 -14.18 -7.80 14.66
N ASN A 66 -15.12 -7.45 13.78
CA ASN A 66 -15.43 -8.21 12.56
C ASN A 66 -15.15 -7.38 11.28
N PRO A 67 -13.87 -7.18 10.90
CA PRO A 67 -13.53 -6.47 9.66
C PRO A 67 -13.91 -7.27 8.42
N ARG A 68 -14.31 -6.59 7.35
CA ARG A 68 -14.72 -7.22 6.07
C ARG A 68 -13.64 -8.15 5.48
N HIS A 69 -12.36 -7.86 5.72
CA HIS A 69 -11.24 -8.64 5.20
C HIS A 69 -10.44 -9.32 6.33
N HIS A 70 -10.97 -10.42 6.89
CA HIS A 70 -10.26 -11.22 7.90
C HIS A 70 -8.91 -11.79 7.44
N TYR A 71 -8.68 -11.88 6.13
CA TYR A 71 -7.42 -12.35 5.55
C TYR A 71 -6.20 -11.66 6.18
N PHE A 72 -6.26 -10.35 6.42
CA PHE A 72 -5.12 -9.61 6.94
C PHE A 72 -4.77 -9.99 8.38
N ALA A 73 -5.77 -10.16 9.24
CA ALA A 73 -5.54 -10.58 10.63
C ALA A 73 -4.97 -12.01 10.72
N LYS A 74 -5.29 -12.88 9.75
CA LYS A 74 -4.79 -14.26 9.68
C LYS A 74 -3.40 -14.34 9.04
N ARG A 75 -3.20 -13.77 7.85
CA ARG A 75 -1.91 -13.85 7.10
C ARG A 75 -0.84 -12.95 7.71
N PHE A 76 -1.20 -11.77 8.17
CA PHE A 76 -0.29 -10.76 8.73
C PHE A 76 -0.56 -10.59 10.23
N TYR A 77 -0.49 -11.70 10.96
CA TYR A 77 -0.77 -11.72 12.39
C TYR A 77 0.12 -10.72 13.14
N LYS A 78 -0.50 -9.86 13.96
CA LYS A 78 0.16 -8.79 14.72
C LYS A 78 1.01 -7.84 13.86
N PHE A 79 0.60 -7.57 12.62
CA PHE A 79 1.30 -6.59 11.77
C PHE A 79 1.41 -5.21 12.47
N PRO A 80 2.61 -4.62 12.61
CA PRO A 80 2.79 -3.37 13.35
C PRO A 80 1.95 -2.21 12.81
N SER A 81 1.36 -1.42 13.70
CA SER A 81 0.45 -0.32 13.32
C SER A 81 1.14 0.75 12.47
N TYR A 82 2.38 1.13 12.81
CA TYR A 82 3.14 2.14 12.06
C TYR A 82 3.47 1.67 10.64
N LEU A 83 3.87 0.40 10.46
CA LEU A 83 4.06 -0.18 9.13
C LEU A 83 2.74 -0.26 8.37
N ARG A 84 1.63 -0.56 9.06
CA ARG A 84 0.31 -0.61 8.44
C ARG A 84 -0.08 0.74 7.84
N ARG A 85 0.09 1.83 8.60
CA ARG A 85 -0.22 3.18 8.12
C ARG A 85 0.71 3.62 6.99
N ALA A 86 2.00 3.30 7.09
CA ALA A 86 2.93 3.52 5.99
C ALA A 86 2.50 2.76 4.73
N ALA A 87 2.08 1.50 4.85
CA ALA A 87 1.56 0.71 3.75
C ALA A 87 0.29 1.30 3.14
N ILE A 88 -0.63 1.80 3.98
CA ILE A 88 -1.87 2.43 3.52
C ILE A 88 -1.58 3.69 2.69
N GLU A 89 -0.73 4.59 3.18
CA GLU A 89 -0.38 5.82 2.44
C GLU A 89 0.41 5.49 1.16
N PHE A 90 1.33 4.52 1.22
CA PHE A 90 2.04 4.04 0.04
C PHE A 90 1.06 3.51 -1.02
N VAL A 91 0.15 2.62 -0.64
CA VAL A 91 -0.84 2.03 -1.54
C VAL A 91 -1.82 3.07 -2.07
N LYS A 92 -2.25 4.02 -1.24
CA LYS A 92 -3.09 5.16 -1.67
C LYS A 92 -2.44 5.92 -2.82
N GLY A 93 -1.15 6.25 -2.70
CA GLY A 93 -0.39 6.92 -3.76
C GLY A 93 -0.30 6.08 -5.04
N GLN A 94 -0.03 4.78 -4.92
CA GLN A 94 0.04 3.87 -6.07
C GLN A 94 -1.30 3.75 -6.80
N VAL A 95 -2.40 3.54 -6.05
CA VAL A 95 -3.75 3.39 -6.63
C VAL A 95 -4.21 4.70 -7.27
N SER A 96 -4.00 5.84 -6.59
CA SER A 96 -4.31 7.16 -7.15
C SER A 96 -3.59 7.38 -8.48
N SER A 97 -2.27 7.14 -8.51
CA SER A 97 -1.45 7.28 -9.72
C SER A 97 -1.88 6.33 -10.83
N TYR A 98 -2.24 5.08 -10.50
CA TYR A 98 -2.77 4.13 -11.46
C TYR A 98 -4.08 4.63 -12.07
N LEU A 99 -5.05 5.03 -11.24
CA LEU A 99 -6.38 5.47 -11.69
C LEU A 99 -6.29 6.72 -12.56
N SER A 100 -5.51 7.74 -12.17
CA SER A 100 -5.32 8.94 -12.98
C SER A 100 -4.72 8.62 -14.35
N ARG A 101 -3.65 7.80 -14.39
CA ARG A 101 -3.03 7.39 -15.66
C ARG A 101 -3.98 6.54 -16.50
N TYR A 102 -4.78 5.69 -15.87
CA TYR A 102 -5.74 4.84 -16.56
C TYR A 102 -6.85 5.68 -17.19
N GLN A 103 -7.39 6.67 -16.47
CA GLN A 103 -8.36 7.63 -16.99
C GLN A 103 -7.79 8.45 -18.16
N ALA A 104 -6.56 8.96 -18.05
CA ALA A 104 -5.88 9.67 -19.13
C ALA A 104 -5.72 8.78 -20.39
N TRP A 105 -5.31 7.52 -20.19
CA TRP A 105 -5.20 6.54 -21.28
C TRP A 105 -6.55 6.22 -21.94
N GLN A 106 -7.63 6.15 -21.15
CA GLN A 106 -9.00 5.99 -21.65
C GLN A 106 -9.45 7.23 -22.45
N GLY A 107 -9.07 8.43 -22.00
CA GLY A 107 -9.31 9.71 -22.67
C GLY A 107 -8.48 9.95 -23.94
N GLY A 108 -7.55 9.04 -24.27
CA GLY A 108 -6.76 9.10 -25.50
C GLY A 108 -5.33 9.61 -25.32
N GLU A 109 -4.93 10.00 -24.11
CA GLU A 109 -3.53 10.33 -23.79
C GLU A 109 -2.68 9.06 -23.80
N ARG A 110 -2.11 8.77 -24.96
CA ARG A 110 -1.32 7.56 -25.20
C ARG A 110 0.01 7.91 -25.82
N LYS A 111 1.08 7.23 -25.38
CA LYS A 111 2.42 7.39 -25.96
C LYS A 111 2.44 7.10 -27.47
N HIS A 112 1.57 6.18 -27.92
CA HIS A 112 1.29 5.87 -29.32
C HIS A 112 -0.11 5.21 -29.43
N ARG A 113 -0.67 5.13 -30.65
CA ARG A 113 -2.06 4.67 -30.90
C ARG A 113 -2.40 3.30 -30.26
N GLN A 114 -1.45 2.38 -30.29
CA GLN A 114 -1.58 1.01 -29.77
C GLN A 114 -0.97 0.80 -28.36
N ALA A 115 -0.71 1.89 -27.61
CA ALA A 115 -0.15 1.76 -26.27
C ALA A 115 -1.10 1.01 -25.35
N ARG A 116 -0.56 0.03 -24.61
CA ARG A 116 -1.31 -0.73 -23.60
C ARG A 116 -1.69 0.17 -22.41
N PRO A 117 -2.76 -0.16 -21.67
CA PRO A 117 -3.11 0.57 -20.46
C PRO A 117 -1.99 0.50 -19.41
N PRO A 118 -1.93 1.47 -18.49
CA PRO A 118 -1.02 1.45 -17.34
C PRO A 118 -1.10 0.14 -16.56
N ARG A 119 0.02 -0.25 -15.95
CA ARG A 119 0.14 -1.42 -15.06
C ARG A 119 0.58 -0.99 -13.68
#